data_AF-A0A3M6U1C9-F1
#
_entry.id   AF-A0A3M6U1C9-F1
#
_cell.length_a   1.000
_cell.length_b   1.000
_cell.length_c   1.000
_cell.angle_alpha   90.00
_cell.angle_beta   90.00
_cell.angle_gamma   90.00
#
_symmetry.space_group_name_H-M   'P 1'
#
loop_
_entity.id
_entity.type
_entity.pdbx_description
1 polymer ?
#
loop_
_entity_poly.entity_id
_entity_poly.type
_entity_poly.pdbx_seq_one_letter_code
_entity_poly.pdbx_strand_id
1 'polypeptide(L)' 'MVPKLTVCTGFTLMKKNPFKCYFECVSEDRCLSYNFLPIHDKETSRCQLSGSDRFVSQVNFTKEDGALYRGIQ' A
#
# COMPACT_ATOMS: atom_id res chain seq x y z
N MET A 1 10.73 15.24 0.94
CA MET A 1 9.59 15.70 1.76
C MET A 1 8.33 15.09 1.18
N VAL A 2 7.61 14.33 2.00
CA VAL A 2 6.80 13.13 1.65
C VAL A 2 7.69 12.07 1.00
N PRO A 3 7.76 10.81 1.48
CA PRO A 3 8.35 9.78 0.66
C PRO A 3 7.38 9.67 -0.51
N LYS A 4 7.80 10.12 -1.69
CA LYS A 4 7.21 9.61 -2.91
C LYS A 4 7.44 8.11 -2.79
N LEU A 5 6.45 7.37 -2.29
CA LEU A 5 6.27 5.97 -2.61
C LEU A 5 6.57 5.92 -4.10
N THR A 6 7.60 5.20 -4.51
CA THR A 6 7.82 4.90 -5.92
C THR A 6 6.61 4.04 -6.30
N VAL A 7 5.50 4.71 -6.62
CA VAL A 7 4.19 4.11 -6.86
C VAL A 7 4.39 3.21 -8.05
N CYS A 8 4.18 1.90 -7.87
CA CYS A 8 4.51 0.93 -8.89
C CYS A 8 3.75 1.22 -10.20
N THR A 9 2.52 1.73 -10.13
CA THR A 9 1.83 2.42 -11.24
C THR A 9 0.60 3.15 -10.70
N GLY A 10 0.21 4.26 -11.34
CA GLY A 10 -0.72 5.29 -10.84
C GLY A 10 -2.20 4.93 -10.73
N PHE A 11 -2.59 3.76 -10.21
CA PHE A 11 -3.99 3.41 -9.98
C PHE A 11 -4.29 3.15 -8.50
N THR A 12 -4.80 4.19 -7.83
CA THR A 12 -5.56 4.04 -6.58
C THR A 12 -6.94 3.51 -6.94
N LEU A 13 -7.15 2.20 -6.83
CA LEU A 13 -8.47 1.61 -6.99
C LEU A 13 -9.22 1.65 -5.66
N MET A 14 -10.35 2.35 -5.65
CA MET A 14 -11.27 2.39 -4.51
C MET A 14 -12.04 1.05 -4.42
N LYS A 15 -12.40 0.60 -3.20
CA LYS A 15 -13.14 -0.66 -2.90
C LYS A 15 -12.32 -1.94 -3.05
N LYS A 16 -11.19 -2.02 -2.34
CA LYS A 16 -10.33 -3.21 -2.27
C LYS A 16 -10.48 -3.94 -0.93
N ASN A 17 -10.17 -5.22 -0.89
CA ASN A 17 -9.89 -5.91 0.37
C ASN A 17 -8.39 -6.23 0.44
N PRO A 18 -7.86 -6.59 1.62
CA PRO A 18 -6.43 -6.83 1.79
C PRO A 18 -5.86 -7.91 0.84
N PHE A 19 -6.65 -8.94 0.51
CA PHE A 19 -6.24 -10.00 -0.43
C PHE A 19 -6.10 -9.47 -1.85
N LYS A 20 -6.99 -8.59 -2.31
CA LYS A 20 -6.90 -7.99 -3.65
C LYS A 20 -5.68 -7.06 -3.77
N CYS A 21 -5.32 -6.33 -2.70
CA CYS A 21 -4.06 -5.57 -2.69
C CYS A 21 -2.84 -6.48 -2.79
N TYR A 22 -2.86 -7.62 -2.09
CA TYR A 22 -1.78 -8.62 -2.16
C TYR A 22 -1.61 -9.16 -3.58
N PHE A 23 -2.68 -9.63 -4.23
CA PHE A 23 -2.60 -10.16 -5.58
C PHE A 23 -2.12 -9.14 -6.61
N GLU A 24 -2.54 -7.88 -6.50
CA GLU A 24 -2.03 -6.82 -7.39
C GLU A 24 -0.55 -6.52 -7.16
N CYS A 25 -0.11 -6.53 -5.91
CA CYS A 25 1.30 -6.36 -5.60
C CYS A 25 2.12 -7.54 -6.17
N VAL A 26 1.65 -8.78 -6.02
CA VAL A 26 2.29 -9.97 -6.63
C VAL A 26 2.30 -9.91 -8.16
N SER A 27 1.31 -9.27 -8.79
CA SER A 27 1.22 -9.15 -10.25
C SER A 27 2.05 -8.00 -10.85
N GLU A 28 2.65 -7.16 -10.01
CA GLU A 28 3.50 -6.04 -10.44
C GLU A 28 4.93 -6.31 -9.99
N ASP A 29 5.82 -6.59 -10.94
CA ASP A 29 7.21 -7.03 -10.73
C ASP A 29 8.01 -6.11 -9.79
N ARG A 30 7.66 -4.83 -9.76
CA ARG A 30 8.35 -3.83 -8.93
C ARG A 30 7.73 -3.65 -7.57
N CYS A 31 6.60 -4.27 -7.25
CA CYS A 31 6.02 -4.18 -5.93
C CYS A 31 6.85 -5.03 -4.96
N LEU A 32 7.12 -4.50 -3.77
CA LEU A 32 7.77 -5.19 -2.65
C LEU A 32 6.92 -5.14 -1.37
N SER A 33 6.00 -4.17 -1.29
CA SER A 33 5.06 -4.07 -0.18
C SER A 33 3.79 -3.32 -0.58
N TYR A 34 2.75 -3.47 0.23
CA TYR A 34 1.51 -2.72 0.08
C TYR A 34 0.96 -2.24 1.43
N ASN A 35 0.31 -1.08 1.38
CA ASN A 35 -0.50 -0.56 2.49
C ASN A 35 -1.97 -0.68 2.12
N PHE A 36 -2.77 -1.22 3.03
CA PHE A 36 -4.22 -1.21 2.94
C PHE A 36 -4.77 -0.18 3.93
N LEU A 37 -5.40 0.86 3.39
CA LEU A 37 -5.95 1.96 4.17
C LEU A 37 -7.49 1.87 4.14
N PRO A 38 -8.14 1.50 5.26
CA PRO A 38 -9.58 1.64 5.38
C PRO A 38 -9.92 3.12 5.56
N ILE A 39 -10.65 3.71 4.62
CA ILE A 39 -11.21 5.06 4.84
C ILE A 39 -12.46 4.85 5.70
N HIS A 40 -12.67 5.71 6.70
CA HIS A 40 -13.69 5.56 7.74
C HIS A 40 -15.14 5.41 7.20
N ASP A 41 -15.39 5.76 5.94
CA ASP A 41 -16.58 5.34 5.21
C ASP A 41 -16.33 4.01 4.52
N LYS A 42 -16.96 2.95 5.06
CA LYS A 42 -16.89 1.51 4.71
C LYS A 42 -17.00 1.15 3.22
N GLU A 43 -17.22 2.13 2.36
CA GLU A 43 -17.27 2.03 0.92
C GLU A 43 -15.99 2.43 0.19
N THR A 44 -14.97 3.00 0.85
CA THR A 44 -13.73 3.34 0.17
C THR A 44 -12.52 2.82 0.95
N SER A 45 -11.88 1.82 0.39
CA SER A 45 -10.58 1.35 0.85
C SER A 45 -9.57 1.54 -0.27
N ARG A 46 -8.34 1.88 0.11
CA ARG A 46 -7.24 2.14 -0.82
C ARG A 46 -6.11 1.16 -0.60
N CYS A 47 -5.58 0.62 -1.70
CA CYS A 47 -4.26 -0.02 -1.71
C CYS A 47 -3.22 1.01 -2.14
N GLN A 48 -2.08 1.07 -1.45
CA GLN A 48 -0.88 1.74 -1.93
C GLN A 48 0.18 0.68 -2.19
N LEU A 49 0.56 0.49 -3.45
CA LEU A 49 1.63 -0.42 -3.84
C LEU A 49 2.98 0.33 -3.79
N SER A 50 4.01 -0.35 -3.30
CA SER A 50 5.32 0.24 -3.06
C SER A 50 6.42 -0.66 -3.59
N GLY A 51 7.32 -0.11 -4.41
CA GLY A 51 8.56 -0.78 -4.83
C GLY A 51 9.71 -0.65 -3.85
N SER A 52 9.38 -0.40 -2.60
CA SER A 52 10.29 -0.42 -1.47
C SER A 52 9.58 -1.08 -0.29
N ASP A 53 10.33 -1.75 0.57
CA ASP A 53 9.78 -2.28 1.80
C ASP A 53 9.96 -1.28 2.96
N ARG A 54 9.23 -1.52 4.06
CA ARG A 54 9.29 -0.70 5.28
C ARG A 54 10.64 -0.74 6.01
N PHE A 55 11.57 -1.61 5.61
CA PHE A 55 12.88 -1.75 6.23
C PHE A 55 13.90 -0.79 5.61
N VAL A 56 13.61 -0.19 4.44
CA VAL A 56 14.53 0.75 3.77
C VAL A 56 14.31 2.23 4.17
N SER A 57 13.16 2.62 4.75
CA SER A 57 12.88 4.03 5.07
C SER A 57 11.87 4.23 6.21
N GLN A 58 12.35 4.40 7.44
CA GLN A 58 11.53 4.79 8.60
C GLN A 58 11.26 6.31 8.67
N VAL A 59 11.95 7.12 7.87
CA VAL A 59 12.08 8.58 8.08
C VAL A 59 10.78 9.35 7.82
N ASN A 60 9.71 8.72 7.30
CA ASN A 60 8.42 9.37 7.06
C ASN A 60 7.21 8.42 7.21
N PHE A 61 7.27 7.47 8.13
CA PHE A 61 6.14 6.57 8.39
C PHE A 61 5.10 7.26 9.28
N THR A 62 3.91 7.52 8.74
CA THR A 62 2.74 7.92 9.54
C THR A 62 1.81 6.72 9.64
N LYS A 63 1.53 6.30 10.88
CA LYS A 63 0.57 5.23 11.12
C LYS A 63 -0.85 5.81 11.02
N GLU A 64 -1.65 5.25 10.13
CA GLU A 64 -3.07 5.53 10.04
C GLU A 64 -3.85 4.51 10.86
N ASP A 65 -4.93 4.94 11.52
CA ASP A 65 -5.76 4.03 12.31
C ASP A 65 -6.46 3.00 11.40
N GLY A 66 -6.48 1.74 11.84
CA GLY A 66 -7.01 0.62 11.04
C GLY A 66 -6.20 0.20 9.82
N ALA A 67 -5.11 0.90 9.47
CA ALA A 67 -4.29 0.55 8.32
C ALA A 67 -3.51 -0.76 8.51
N LEU A 68 -3.41 -1.55 7.43
CA LEU A 68 -2.58 -2.76 7.38
C LEU A 68 -1.37 -2.52 6.48
N TYR A 69 -0.18 -2.84 6.99
CA TYR A 69 1.09 -2.68 6.29
C TYR A 69 1.73 -4.06 6.11
N ARG A 70 1.93 -4.51 4.87
CA ARG A 70 2.37 -5.88 4.56
C ARG A 70 3.43 -5.90 3.46
N GLY A 71 4.44 -6.76 3.63
CA GLY A 71 5.35 -7.14 2.55
C GLY A 71 4.78 -8.33 1.77
N ILE A 72 5.22 -8.49 0.53
CA ILE A 72 5.04 -9.69 -0.29
C ILE A 72 6.34 -10.49 -0.19
N GLN A 73 6.29 -11.70 0.38
CA GLN A 73 7.44 -12.58 0.56
C GLN A 73 7.43 -13.68 -0.51
#